data_AF-A0A495W8H8-F1
#
_entry.id   AF-A0A495W8H8-F1
#
_cell.length_a   1.000
_cell.length_b   1.000
_cell.length_c   1.000
_cell.angle_alpha   90.00
_cell.angle_beta   90.00
_cell.angle_gamma   90.00
#
_symmetry.space_group_name_H-M   'P 1'
#
loop_
_entity.id
_entity.type
_entity.pdbx_description
1 polymer ?
#
loop_
_entity_poly.entity_id
_entity_poly.type
_entity_poly.pdbx_seq_one_letter_code
_entity_poly.pdbx_strand_id
1 'polypeptide(L)'
;MTGIPEAFARFRSDLDAAVTRGRRAAAAAGERNAAQRDRNRELAEQARGRRVEPARHAPTPDDVQRVAVGFREGRGLPVERLPSGAELLAPPESRKRTDANANSASPPPVLGSRAVAGPSGQLPPERDDDEDFSQARILY
;
A
#
# COMPACT_ATOMS: atom_id res chain seq x y z
N MET A 1 -10.77 56.90 -22.29
CA MET A 1 -10.46 55.49 -22.65
C MET A 1 -9.34 54.96 -21.75
N THR A 2 -9.62 54.65 -20.48
CA THR A 2 -8.60 54.23 -19.49
C THR A 2 -8.77 52.79 -18.97
N GLY A 3 -9.79 52.05 -19.44
CA GLY A 3 -10.13 50.75 -18.87
C GLY A 3 -9.25 49.57 -19.29
N ILE A 4 -8.60 49.64 -20.46
CA ILE A 4 -7.78 48.51 -20.97
C ILE A 4 -6.48 48.34 -20.15
N PRO A 5 -5.69 49.39 -19.87
CA PRO A 5 -4.48 49.27 -19.04
C PRO A 5 -4.78 48.81 -17.61
N GLU A 6 -5.87 49.28 -17.02
CA GLU A 6 -6.30 48.91 -15.67
C GLU A 6 -6.74 47.43 -15.60
N ALA A 7 -7.48 46.96 -16.61
CA ALA A 7 -7.84 45.55 -16.73
C ALA A 7 -6.61 44.65 -16.85
N PHE A 8 -5.60 45.05 -17.62
CA PHE A 8 -4.33 44.31 -17.72
C PHE A 8 -3.55 44.31 -16.40
N ALA A 9 -3.53 45.42 -15.66
CA ALA A 9 -2.88 45.50 -14.36
C ALA A 9 -3.54 44.56 -13.35
N ARG A 10 -4.89 44.55 -13.31
CA ARG A 10 -5.65 43.66 -12.44
C ARG A 10 -5.43 42.19 -12.79
N PHE A 11 -5.47 41.84 -14.07
CA PHE A 11 -5.21 40.48 -14.53
C PHE A 11 -3.81 39.98 -14.13
N ARG A 12 -2.77 40.82 -14.29
CA ARG A 12 -1.41 40.47 -13.86
C ARG A 12 -1.33 40.25 -12.35
N SER A 13 -1.94 41.14 -11.57
CA SER A 13 -2.02 40.98 -10.11
C SER A 13 -2.71 39.68 -9.71
N ASP A 14 -3.82 39.33 -10.36
CA ASP A 14 -4.57 38.10 -10.09
C ASP A 14 -3.76 36.85 -10.46
N LEU A 15 -3.03 36.89 -11.59
CA LEU A 15 -2.09 35.83 -11.98
C LEU A 15 -0.97 35.65 -10.96
N ASP A 16 -0.32 36.73 -10.53
CA ASP A 16 0.78 36.66 -9.55
C ASP A 16 0.29 36.11 -8.20
N ALA A 17 -0.91 36.51 -7.77
CA ALA A 17 -1.55 35.97 -6.58
C ALA A 17 -1.87 34.47 -6.73
N ALA A 18 -2.37 34.05 -7.90
CA ALA A 18 -2.68 32.66 -8.19
C ALA A 18 -1.40 31.79 -8.21
N VAL A 19 -0.33 32.26 -8.85
CA VAL A 19 0.98 31.56 -8.88
C VAL A 19 1.55 31.44 -7.48
N THR A 20 1.50 32.50 -6.67
CA THR A 20 1.98 32.47 -5.28
C THR A 20 1.21 31.44 -4.45
N ARG A 21 -0.12 31.40 -4.60
CA ARG A 21 -0.98 30.41 -3.94
C ARG A 21 -0.65 28.99 -4.40
N GLY A 22 -0.47 28.78 -5.71
CA GLY A 22 -0.11 27.49 -6.30
C GLY A 22 1.23 26.99 -5.77
N ARG A 23 2.26 27.84 -5.72
CA ARG A 23 3.57 27.50 -5.15
C ARG A 23 3.48 27.11 -3.68
N ARG A 24 2.70 27.83 -2.88
CA ARG A 24 2.48 27.49 -1.47
C ARG A 24 1.77 26.14 -1.31
N ALA A 25 0.75 25.88 -2.12
CA ALA A 25 0.04 24.60 -2.10
C ALA A 25 0.96 23.43 -2.50
N ALA A 26 1.79 23.63 -3.54
CA ALA A 26 2.78 22.64 -3.97
C ALA A 26 3.83 22.36 -2.90
N ALA A 27 4.35 23.40 -2.22
CA ALA A 27 5.28 23.25 -1.11
C ALA A 27 4.65 22.44 0.05
N ALA A 28 3.44 22.79 0.47
CA ALA A 28 2.73 22.08 1.53
C ALA A 28 2.43 20.61 1.15
N ALA A 29 2.10 20.34 -0.11
CA ALA A 29 1.94 18.96 -0.59
C ALA A 29 3.29 18.21 -0.60
N GLY A 30 4.37 18.86 -0.99
CA GLY A 30 5.73 18.33 -0.94
C GLY A 30 6.15 17.94 0.48
N GLU A 31 5.92 18.80 1.46
CA GLU A 31 6.18 18.55 2.88
C GLU A 31 5.38 17.34 3.40
N ARG A 32 4.08 17.26 3.08
CA ARG A 32 3.24 16.10 3.44
C ARG A 32 3.76 14.80 2.83
N ASN A 33 4.17 14.84 1.56
CA ASN A 33 4.72 13.68 0.86
C ASN A 33 6.09 13.26 1.41
N ALA A 34 6.94 14.21 1.81
CA ALA A 34 8.20 13.91 2.50
C ALA A 34 7.92 13.23 3.85
N ALA A 35 7.05 13.83 4.68
CA ALA A 35 6.67 13.25 5.97
C ALA A 35 6.01 11.87 5.85
N GLN A 36 5.27 11.59 4.76
CA GLN A 36 4.71 10.26 4.52
C GLN A 36 5.80 9.25 4.13
N ARG A 37 6.78 9.66 3.31
CA ARG A 37 7.91 8.81 2.94
C ARG A 37 8.76 8.45 4.15
N ASP A 38 9.01 9.39 5.03
CA ASP A 38 9.76 9.16 6.27
C ASP A 38 9.03 8.18 7.19
N ARG A 39 7.73 8.39 7.42
CA ARG A 39 6.88 7.44 8.18
C ARG A 39 6.86 6.05 7.56
N ASN A 40 6.78 5.95 6.24
CA ASN A 40 6.82 4.66 5.55
C ASN A 40 8.18 3.96 5.71
N ARG A 41 9.28 4.72 5.65
CA ARG A 41 10.63 4.19 5.88
C ARG A 41 10.77 3.67 7.31
N GLU A 42 10.34 4.45 8.30
CA GLU A 42 10.35 4.04 9.71
C GLU A 42 9.54 2.76 9.93
N LEU A 43 8.33 2.69 9.35
CA LEU A 43 7.50 1.50 9.43
C LEU A 43 8.17 0.27 8.77
N ALA A 44 8.82 0.46 7.63
CA ALA A 44 9.56 -0.60 6.96
C ALA A 44 10.74 -1.12 7.81
N GLU A 45 11.49 -0.23 8.47
CA GLU A 45 12.56 -0.63 9.38
C GLU A 45 12.02 -1.35 10.61
N GLN A 46 10.92 -0.87 11.20
CA GLN A 46 10.26 -1.56 12.30
C GLN A 46 9.78 -2.96 11.88
N ALA A 47 9.23 -3.11 10.68
CA ALA A 47 8.76 -4.39 10.15
C ALA A 47 9.93 -5.37 9.92
N ARG A 48 11.03 -4.90 9.33
CA ARG A 48 12.28 -5.69 9.20
C ARG A 48 12.80 -6.15 10.55
N GLY A 49 12.76 -5.27 11.56
CA GLY A 49 13.13 -5.58 12.93
C GLY A 49 12.13 -6.46 13.68
N ARG A 50 11.01 -6.87 13.07
CA ARG A 50 9.89 -7.58 13.71
C ARG A 50 9.35 -6.86 14.96
N ARG A 51 9.41 -5.52 14.95
CA ARG A 51 8.96 -4.65 16.06
C ARG A 51 7.55 -4.09 15.84
N VAL A 52 6.97 -4.29 14.65
CA VAL A 52 5.58 -3.92 14.36
C VAL A 52 4.68 -5.02 14.88
N GLU A 53 3.90 -4.71 15.92
CA GLU A 53 2.74 -5.50 16.26
C GLU A 53 1.54 -4.98 15.46
N PRO A 54 0.93 -5.79 14.58
CA PRO A 54 -0.29 -5.40 13.92
C PRO A 54 -1.35 -5.18 14.99
N ALA A 55 -2.02 -4.04 14.95
CA ALA A 55 -3.04 -3.76 15.93
C ALA A 55 -4.25 -4.71 15.73
N ARG A 56 -4.85 -5.15 16.83
CA ARG A 56 -5.96 -6.12 16.83
C ARG A 56 -7.27 -5.60 16.24
N HIS A 57 -7.37 -4.29 16.03
CA HIS A 57 -8.57 -3.68 15.46
C HIS A 57 -8.61 -3.86 13.94
N ALA A 58 -9.82 -3.94 13.41
CA ALA A 58 -10.02 -4.07 11.98
C ALA A 58 -9.42 -2.85 11.24
N PRO A 59 -8.76 -3.05 10.08
CA PRO A 59 -8.23 -1.93 9.27
C PRO A 59 -9.33 -0.94 8.83
N THR A 60 -10.57 -1.41 8.77
CA THR A 60 -11.76 -0.64 8.41
C THR A 60 -12.62 -0.46 9.66
N PRO A 61 -13.04 0.78 10.01
CA PRO A 61 -13.95 1.01 11.14
C PRO A 61 -15.27 0.22 10.99
N ASP A 62 -15.80 -0.28 12.11
CA ASP A 62 -16.99 -1.15 12.13
C ASP A 62 -18.22 -0.50 11.47
N ASP A 63 -18.39 0.81 11.65
CA ASP A 63 -19.49 1.55 11.02
C ASP A 63 -19.41 1.54 9.49
N VAL A 64 -18.21 1.66 8.95
CA VAL A 64 -17.96 1.61 7.50
C VAL A 64 -18.21 0.21 6.96
N GLN A 65 -17.78 -0.82 7.70
CA GLN A 65 -18.06 -2.21 7.34
C GLN A 65 -19.57 -2.49 7.33
N ARG A 66 -20.30 -2.06 8.37
CA ARG A 66 -21.76 -2.23 8.47
C ARG A 66 -22.48 -1.60 7.28
N VAL A 67 -22.11 -0.37 6.91
CA VAL A 67 -22.71 0.32 5.75
C VAL A 67 -22.40 -0.43 4.45
N ALA A 68 -21.16 -0.87 4.26
CA ALA A 68 -20.75 -1.59 3.05
C ALA A 68 -21.46 -2.96 2.92
N VAL A 69 -21.60 -3.69 4.03
CA VAL A 69 -22.33 -4.97 4.08
C VAL A 69 -23.80 -4.75 3.73
N GLY A 70 -24.49 -3.83 4.40
CA GLY A 70 -25.90 -3.56 4.15
C GLY A 70 -26.17 -3.08 2.71
N PHE A 71 -25.27 -2.28 2.13
CA PHE A 71 -25.36 -1.88 0.73
C PHE A 71 -25.27 -3.09 -0.22
N ARG A 72 -24.33 -4.02 0.03
CA ARG A 72 -24.14 -5.21 -0.79
C ARG A 72 -25.34 -6.15 -0.69
N GLU A 73 -25.81 -6.42 0.53
CA GLU A 73 -27.00 -7.24 0.78
C GLU A 73 -28.24 -6.65 0.08
N GLY A 74 -28.46 -5.34 0.21
CA GLY A 74 -29.58 -4.64 -0.43
C GLY A 74 -29.52 -4.64 -1.97
N ARG A 75 -28.35 -4.92 -2.56
CA ARG A 75 -28.15 -5.04 -4.01
C ARG A 75 -28.00 -6.48 -4.49
N GLY A 76 -28.16 -7.47 -3.61
CA GLY A 76 -27.92 -8.88 -3.93
C GLY A 76 -26.46 -9.18 -4.30
N LEU A 77 -25.52 -8.34 -3.87
CA LEU A 77 -24.10 -8.54 -4.12
C LEU A 77 -23.51 -9.47 -3.05
N PRO A 78 -22.56 -10.34 -3.41
CA PRO A 78 -21.89 -11.19 -2.44
C PRO A 78 -21.17 -10.40 -1.35
N VAL A 79 -21.32 -10.88 -0.12
CA VAL A 79 -20.57 -10.44 1.06
C VAL A 79 -19.73 -11.62 1.52
N GLU A 80 -18.43 -11.56 1.29
CA GLU A 80 -17.49 -12.56 1.81
C GLU A 80 -17.31 -12.37 3.32
N ARG A 81 -17.43 -13.46 4.07
CA ARG A 81 -17.10 -13.48 5.50
C ARG A 81 -15.60 -13.71 5.65
N LEU A 82 -14.85 -12.62 5.79
CA LEU A 82 -13.43 -12.67 6.08
C LEU A 82 -13.19 -12.90 7.58
N PRO A 83 -12.07 -13.53 7.95
CA PRO A 83 -11.70 -13.70 9.36
C PRO A 83 -11.55 -12.34 10.04
N SER A 84 -11.88 -12.26 11.32
CA SER A 84 -11.66 -11.04 12.10
C SER A 84 -10.16 -10.74 12.26
N GLY A 85 -9.80 -9.47 12.51
CA GLY A 85 -8.41 -9.10 12.79
C GLY A 85 -7.82 -9.87 13.99
N ALA A 86 -8.66 -10.18 14.99
CA ALA A 86 -8.28 -11.00 16.13
C ALA A 86 -8.01 -12.47 15.75
N GLU A 87 -8.79 -13.04 14.83
CA GLU A 87 -8.56 -14.39 14.30
C GLU A 87 -7.27 -14.46 13.48
N LEU A 88 -6.97 -13.43 12.67
CA LEU A 88 -5.74 -13.37 11.89
C LEU A 88 -4.48 -13.25 12.75
N LEU A 89 -4.60 -12.65 13.94
CA LEU A 89 -3.51 -12.48 14.89
C LEU A 89 -3.46 -13.57 15.97
N ALA A 90 -4.43 -14.50 15.96
CA ALA A 90 -4.37 -15.65 16.83
C ALA A 90 -3.10 -16.45 16.52
N PRO A 91 -2.33 -16.87 17.54
CA PRO A 91 -1.21 -17.78 17.33
C PRO A 91 -1.69 -18.96 16.50
N PRO A 92 -0.95 -19.39 15.46
CA PRO A 92 -1.34 -20.57 14.70
C PRO A 92 -1.45 -21.72 15.69
N GLU A 93 -2.62 -22.35 15.76
CA GLU A 93 -2.84 -23.60 16.48
C GLU A 93 -1.72 -24.54 16.04
N SER A 94 -0.73 -24.74 16.91
CA SER A 94 0.43 -25.55 16.58
C SER A 94 -0.11 -26.96 16.38
N ARG A 95 -0.30 -27.38 15.13
CA ARG A 95 -0.47 -28.79 14.82
C ARG A 95 0.78 -29.45 15.37
N LYS A 96 0.65 -30.10 16.53
CA LYS A 96 1.75 -30.86 17.13
C LYS A 96 2.32 -31.73 16.02
N ARG A 97 3.57 -31.45 15.63
CA ARG A 97 4.32 -32.32 14.73
C ARG A 97 4.58 -33.59 15.54
N THR A 98 3.68 -34.53 15.42
CA THR A 98 3.94 -35.92 15.75
C THR A 98 4.70 -36.54 14.58
N ASP A 99 5.48 -37.59 14.84
CA ASP A 99 6.25 -38.29 13.79
C ASP A 99 5.37 -38.72 12.61
N ALA A 100 4.06 -38.92 12.85
CA ALA A 100 3.05 -39.26 11.85
C ALA A 100 2.68 -38.14 10.86
N ASN A 101 2.95 -36.86 11.20
CA ASN A 101 2.60 -35.67 10.39
C ASN A 101 3.85 -34.91 9.92
N ALA A 102 5.06 -35.38 10.26
CA ALA A 102 6.30 -34.67 9.93
C ALA A 102 6.46 -34.43 8.41
N ASN A 103 5.95 -35.34 7.58
CA ASN A 103 6.05 -35.27 6.12
C ASN A 103 4.89 -34.53 5.43
N SER A 104 3.80 -34.25 6.14
CA SER A 104 2.60 -33.57 5.61
C SER A 104 2.41 -32.16 6.16
N ALA A 105 3.23 -31.75 7.14
CA ALA A 105 3.29 -30.37 7.60
C ALA A 105 3.93 -29.47 6.53
N SER A 106 3.15 -28.58 5.93
CA SER A 106 3.68 -27.54 5.04
C SER A 106 4.82 -26.78 5.74
N PRO A 107 5.96 -26.57 5.05
CA PRO A 107 7.03 -25.76 5.61
C PRO A 107 6.51 -24.35 5.92
N PRO A 108 6.99 -23.71 6.99
CA PRO A 108 6.58 -22.34 7.32
C PRO A 108 6.86 -21.42 6.11
N PRO A 109 5.95 -20.48 5.78
CA PRO A 109 6.17 -19.56 4.68
C PRO A 109 7.41 -18.73 4.98
N VAL A 110 8.46 -18.93 4.19
CA VAL A 110 9.66 -18.10 4.24
C VAL A 110 9.29 -16.78 3.59
N LEU A 111 9.23 -15.70 4.37
CA LEU A 111 9.06 -14.34 3.89
C LEU A 111 10.38 -13.85 3.27
N GLY A 112 10.71 -14.44 2.12
CA GLY A 112 11.63 -13.92 1.14
C GLY A 112 10.94 -14.13 -0.20
N SER A 113 11.02 -13.15 -1.10
CA SER A 113 10.48 -13.25 -2.46
C SER A 113 11.08 -14.46 -3.16
N ARG A 114 10.46 -15.64 -3.01
CA ARG A 114 10.92 -16.83 -3.71
C ARG A 114 10.67 -16.55 -5.18
N ALA A 115 11.75 -16.46 -5.95
CA ALA A 115 11.66 -16.33 -7.40
C ALA A 115 10.76 -17.47 -7.90
N VAL A 116 9.59 -17.11 -8.44
CA VAL A 116 8.66 -18.09 -9.01
C VAL A 116 9.20 -18.42 -10.39
N ALA A 117 9.40 -19.71 -10.66
CA ALA A 117 9.84 -20.16 -11.97
C ALA A 117 8.81 -19.73 -13.03
N GLY A 118 9.28 -19.18 -14.14
CA GLY A 118 8.43 -18.83 -15.26
C GLY A 118 7.78 -20.08 -15.90
N PRO A 119 6.94 -19.92 -16.94
CA PRO A 119 6.28 -21.04 -17.63
C PRO A 119 7.24 -22.10 -18.19
N SER A 120 8.53 -21.78 -18.34
CA SER A 120 9.62 -22.68 -18.72
C SER A 120 10.17 -23.53 -17.56
N GLY A 121 9.69 -23.35 -16.32
CA GLY A 121 10.14 -24.10 -15.14
C GLY A 121 11.53 -23.70 -14.62
N GLN A 122 12.17 -22.69 -15.22
CA GLN A 122 13.46 -22.19 -14.74
C GLN A 122 13.28 -21.09 -13.70
N LEU A 123 14.00 -21.22 -12.59
CA LEU A 123 14.14 -20.15 -11.61
C LEU A 123 14.96 -19.01 -12.21
N PRO A 124 14.53 -17.74 -12.07
CA PRO A 124 15.35 -16.59 -12.43
C PRO A 124 16.71 -16.68 -11.73
N PRO A 125 17.83 -16.44 -12.46
CA PRO A 125 19.14 -16.42 -11.83
C PRO A 125 19.20 -15.31 -10.77
N GLU A 126 19.73 -15.63 -9.59
CA GLU A 126 20.01 -14.62 -8.56
C GLU A 126 21.01 -13.61 -9.15
N ARG A 127 20.59 -12.35 -9.26
CA ARG A 127 21.46 -11.24 -9.60
C ARG A 127 21.15 -10.09 -8.65
N ASP A 128 22.10 -9.86 -7.76
CA ASP A 128 22.33 -8.57 -7.13
C ASP A 128 22.77 -7.61 -8.23
N ASP A 129 21.83 -6.89 -8.84
CA ASP A 129 22.13 -5.67 -9.62
C ASP A 129 20.84 -4.88 -9.86
N ASP A 130 20.66 -3.94 -8.94
CA ASP A 130 20.06 -2.62 -9.02
C ASP A 130 19.64 -2.10 -10.42
N GLU A 131 18.40 -1.61 -10.47
CA GLU A 131 17.92 -0.52 -11.34
C GLU A 131 17.94 -0.69 -12.87
N ASP A 132 17.03 -1.49 -13.43
CA ASP A 132 16.56 -1.24 -14.80
C ASP A 132 15.10 -1.68 -15.02
N PHE A 133 14.16 -0.75 -14.78
CA PHE A 133 12.74 -0.87 -15.20
C PHE A 133 12.57 -0.61 -16.70
N SER A 134 13.38 -1.25 -17.55
CA SER A 134 13.20 -1.16 -18.99
C SER A 134 12.03 -2.05 -19.43
N GLN A 135 11.04 -1.44 -20.11
CA GLN A 135 9.83 -2.12 -20.62
C GLN A 135 10.13 -3.25 -21.62
N ALA A 136 11.37 -3.37 -22.09
CA ALA A 136 11.81 -4.39 -23.04
C ALA A 136 11.72 -5.83 -22.52
N ARG A 137 11.59 -6.04 -21.19
CA ARG A 137 11.53 -7.38 -20.59
C ARG A 137 10.13 -7.94 -20.33
N ILE A 138 9.06 -7.16 -20.50
CA ILE A 138 7.68 -7.62 -20.23
C ILE A 138 7.12 -8.46 -21.39
N LEU A 139 7.79 -8.47 -22.55
CA LEU A 139 7.27 -9.03 -23.80
C LEU A 139 7.82 -10.41 -24.21
N TYR A 140 8.56 -11.10 -23.33
CA TYR A 140 9.05 -12.46 -23.61
C TYR A 140 8.87 -13.41 -22.43
#